data_AF-T0ZHX8-F1
#
_entry.id   AF-T0ZHX8-F1
#
_cell.length_a   1.000
_cell.length_b   1.000
_cell.length_c   1.000
_cell.angle_alpha   90.00
_cell.angle_beta   90.00
_cell.angle_gamma   90.00
#
_symmetry.space_group_name_H-M   'P 1'
#
loop_
_entity.id
_entity.type
_entity.pdbx_description
1 polymer ?
#
loop_
_entity_poly.entity_id
_entity_poly.type
_entity_poly.pdbx_seq_one_letter_code
_entity_poly.pdbx_strand_id
1 'polypeptide(L)'
;FQRIKENNIPMVYGPLDSLPYKVELKHESWRNTEYLMKSGVKFSMMSDHPVILQRNIFYTMRHFMRFGMEKHEVISKLTSDAAEILGISNLGRIEKGFLPSMILWNDDPFSLTSHPITVIGEGKIVYHT
;
A
#
# COMPACT_ATOMS: atom_id res chain seq x y z
N PHE A 1 15.31 -9.80 -5.26
CA PHE A 1 14.03 -10.39 -4.83
C PHE A 1 14.00 -11.92 -4.82
N GLN A 2 14.64 -12.64 -5.76
CA GLN A 2 14.57 -14.12 -5.80
C GLN A 2 14.90 -14.83 -4.48
N ARG A 3 16.04 -14.52 -3.86
CA ARG A 3 16.40 -15.09 -2.54
C ARG A 3 15.35 -14.82 -1.45
N ILE A 4 14.70 -13.65 -1.47
CA ILE A 4 13.65 -13.30 -0.51
C ILE A 4 12.43 -14.20 -0.73
N LYS A 5 12.06 -14.42 -1.99
CA LYS A 5 10.97 -15.33 -2.37
C LYS A 5 11.27 -16.77 -1.95
N GLU A 6 12.46 -17.28 -2.26
CA GLU A 6 12.90 -18.64 -1.93
C GLU A 6 12.87 -18.92 -0.42
N ASN A 7 13.15 -17.91 0.40
CA ASN A 7 13.11 -18.02 1.87
C ASN A 7 11.74 -17.69 2.48
N ASN A 8 10.72 -17.43 1.64
CA ASN A 8 9.36 -17.08 2.06
C ASN A 8 9.30 -15.87 3.03
N ILE A 9 10.15 -14.87 2.80
CA ILE A 9 10.23 -13.67 3.65
C ILE A 9 9.30 -12.59 3.07
N PRO A 10 8.30 -12.11 3.82
CA PRO A 10 7.49 -10.97 3.38
C PRO A 10 8.29 -9.66 3.43
N MET A 11 7.89 -8.69 2.62
CA MET A 11 8.56 -7.39 2.52
C MET A 11 7.58 -6.23 2.73
N VAL A 12 8.02 -5.18 3.43
CA VAL A 12 7.34 -3.88 3.36
C VAL A 12 8.19 -2.99 2.44
N TYR A 13 7.63 -2.58 1.30
CA TYR A 13 8.34 -1.85 0.26
C TYR A 13 8.00 -0.35 0.30
N GLY A 14 8.96 0.48 -0.11
CA GLY A 14 8.88 1.94 -0.07
C GLY A 14 9.99 2.57 0.78
N PRO A 15 10.00 3.90 0.90
CA PRO A 15 9.12 4.84 0.19
C PRO A 15 9.42 4.89 -1.31
N LEU A 16 8.39 5.17 -2.12
CA LEU A 16 8.51 5.44 -3.56
C LEU A 16 8.39 6.95 -3.81
N ASP A 17 9.00 7.43 -4.91
CA ASP A 17 9.03 8.85 -5.27
C ASP A 17 9.75 9.76 -4.25
N SER A 18 10.64 9.19 -3.44
CA SER A 18 11.50 9.95 -2.53
C SER A 18 12.81 10.38 -3.21
N LEU A 19 13.50 11.36 -2.64
CA LEU A 19 14.86 11.69 -3.07
C LEU A 19 15.83 10.60 -2.56
N PRO A 20 16.69 9.98 -3.40
CA PRO A 20 17.72 9.06 -2.93
C PRO A 20 18.88 9.81 -2.24
N TYR A 21 18.66 10.26 -1.02
CA TYR A 21 19.58 11.16 -0.29
C TYR A 21 20.76 10.45 0.40
N LYS A 22 20.81 9.11 0.35
CA LYS A 22 21.90 8.31 0.91
C LYS A 22 22.53 7.39 -0.14
N VAL A 23 23.77 6.99 0.07
CA VAL A 23 24.54 6.17 -0.90
C VAL A 23 23.91 4.80 -1.15
N GLU A 24 23.27 4.20 -0.15
CA GLU A 24 22.56 2.93 -0.30
C GLU A 24 21.30 3.05 -1.18
N LEU A 25 20.77 4.26 -1.35
CA LEU A 25 19.58 4.55 -2.15
C LEU A 25 19.90 4.96 -3.59
N LYS A 26 21.17 5.02 -4.01
CA LYS A 26 21.57 5.47 -5.37
C LYS A 26 20.95 4.68 -6.54
N HIS A 27 20.43 3.49 -6.26
CA HIS A 27 19.75 2.61 -7.22
C HIS A 27 18.25 2.46 -6.93
N GLU A 28 17.73 3.27 -6.01
CA GLU A 28 16.29 3.45 -5.86
C GLU A 28 15.72 3.95 -7.18
N SER A 29 14.61 3.32 -7.58
CA SER A 29 13.88 3.68 -8.78
C SER A 29 12.49 3.10 -8.68
N TRP A 30 11.48 3.88 -9.04
CA TRP A 30 10.12 3.37 -9.21
C TRP A 30 10.05 2.19 -10.19
N ARG A 31 11.00 2.05 -11.13
CA ARG A 31 11.09 0.90 -12.04
C ARG A 31 11.36 -0.42 -11.33
N ASN A 32 11.92 -0.38 -10.13
CA ASN A 32 12.16 -1.58 -9.32
C ASN A 32 10.85 -2.27 -8.89
N THR A 33 9.71 -1.57 -8.93
CA THR A 33 8.39 -2.15 -8.67
C THR A 33 8.04 -3.25 -9.68
N GLU A 34 8.45 -3.14 -10.95
CA GLU A 34 8.25 -4.19 -11.95
C GLU A 34 8.99 -5.48 -11.59
N TYR A 35 10.25 -5.36 -11.14
CA TYR A 35 11.03 -6.51 -10.69
C TYR A 35 10.47 -7.13 -9.41
N LEU A 36 9.95 -6.30 -8.49
CA LEU A 36 9.27 -6.77 -7.29
C LEU A 36 8.02 -7.57 -7.66
N MET A 37 7.16 -7.05 -8.53
CA MET A 37 5.95 -7.74 -9.01
C MET A 37 6.29 -9.08 -9.66
N LYS A 38 7.24 -9.10 -10.61
CA LYS A 38 7.69 -10.30 -11.31
C LYS A 38 8.33 -11.35 -10.41
N SER A 39 8.83 -10.94 -9.24
CA SER A 39 9.47 -11.86 -8.30
C SER A 39 8.50 -12.75 -7.52
N GLY A 40 7.21 -12.37 -7.45
CA GLY A 40 6.21 -13.08 -6.65
C GLY A 40 6.44 -13.01 -5.14
N VAL A 41 7.37 -12.18 -4.64
CA VAL A 41 7.54 -11.90 -3.20
C VAL A 41 6.23 -11.34 -2.66
N LYS A 42 5.80 -11.83 -1.48
CA LYS A 42 4.67 -11.23 -0.77
C LYS A 42 5.12 -9.90 -0.18
N PHE A 43 4.40 -8.83 -0.46
CA PHE A 43 4.77 -7.50 0.01
C PHE A 43 3.57 -6.62 0.36
N SER A 44 3.81 -5.63 1.21
CA SER A 44 2.96 -4.47 1.47
C SER A 44 3.71 -3.17 1.18
N MET A 45 3.02 -2.03 1.25
CA MET A 45 3.60 -0.71 0.98
C MET A 45 3.68 0.17 2.23
N MET A 46 4.74 0.97 2.33
CA MET A 46 4.87 2.06 3.30
C MET A 46 5.19 3.39 2.61
N SER A 47 4.78 4.49 3.24
CA SER A 47 5.17 5.85 2.86
C SER A 47 6.44 6.34 3.54
N ASP A 48 6.88 5.66 4.61
CA ASP A 48 7.95 6.12 5.50
C ASP A 48 7.73 7.58 5.96
N HIS A 49 6.48 7.90 6.36
CA HIS A 49 6.12 9.23 6.81
C HIS A 49 7.08 9.73 7.90
N PRO A 50 7.72 10.92 7.75
CA PRO A 50 7.35 12.02 6.87
C PRO A 50 8.04 12.09 5.50
N VAL A 51 8.85 11.11 5.10
CA VAL A 51 9.58 11.12 3.81
C VAL A 51 8.60 11.25 2.64
N ILE A 52 7.60 10.37 2.57
CA ILE A 52 6.40 10.60 1.78
C ILE A 52 5.25 10.84 2.74
N LEU A 53 4.48 11.88 2.48
CA LEU A 53 3.31 12.18 3.32
C LEU A 53 2.29 11.05 3.17
N GLN A 54 1.78 10.51 4.29
CA GLN A 54 0.87 9.35 4.27
C GLN A 54 -0.35 9.56 3.35
N ARG A 55 -0.86 10.80 3.28
CA ARG A 55 -1.96 11.20 2.38
C ARG A 55 -1.66 11.01 0.88
N ASN A 56 -0.39 10.89 0.50
CA ASN A 56 0.05 10.74 -0.89
C ASN A 56 0.35 9.28 -1.26
N ILE A 57 0.12 8.30 -0.36
CA ILE A 57 0.55 6.91 -0.59
C ILE A 57 -0.09 6.32 -1.86
N PHE A 58 -1.39 6.57 -2.11
CA PHE A 58 -2.07 6.13 -3.33
C PHE A 58 -1.41 6.67 -4.60
N TYR A 59 -0.91 7.91 -4.58
CA TYR A 59 -0.18 8.46 -5.73
C TYR A 59 1.05 7.63 -6.04
N THR A 60 1.87 7.31 -5.04
CA THR A 60 3.10 6.52 -5.25
C THR A 60 2.83 5.12 -5.78
N MET A 61 1.65 4.56 -5.49
CA MET A 61 1.27 3.21 -5.91
C MET A 61 0.85 3.11 -7.39
N ARG A 62 0.69 4.25 -8.08
CA ARG A 62 0.42 4.28 -9.54
C ARG A 62 1.45 3.50 -10.36
N HIS A 63 2.68 3.35 -9.86
CA HIS A 63 3.73 2.58 -10.53
C HIS A 63 3.39 1.10 -10.65
N PHE A 64 2.73 0.49 -9.66
CA PHE A 64 2.28 -0.90 -9.75
C PHE A 64 1.20 -1.07 -10.82
N MET A 65 0.24 -0.13 -10.87
CA MET A 65 -0.79 -0.12 -11.93
C MET A 65 -0.17 0.06 -13.31
N ARG A 66 0.84 0.93 -13.42
CA ARG A 66 1.57 1.15 -14.67
C ARG A 66 2.24 -0.14 -15.20
N PHE A 67 2.61 -1.06 -14.31
CA PHE A 67 3.18 -2.37 -14.66
C PHE A 67 2.14 -3.49 -14.69
N GLY A 68 0.84 -3.17 -14.66
CA GLY A 68 -0.25 -4.12 -14.90
C GLY A 68 -0.88 -4.73 -13.65
N MET A 69 -0.62 -4.20 -12.45
CA MET A 69 -1.36 -4.59 -11.25
C MET A 69 -2.75 -3.97 -11.26
N GLU A 70 -3.78 -4.78 -11.02
CA GLU A 70 -5.16 -4.29 -10.98
C GLU A 70 -5.42 -3.47 -9.71
N LYS A 71 -6.35 -2.49 -9.77
CA LYS A 71 -6.60 -1.55 -8.66
C LYS A 71 -6.87 -2.24 -7.31
N HIS A 72 -7.65 -3.32 -7.31
CA HIS A 72 -7.95 -4.08 -6.11
C HIS A 72 -6.72 -4.77 -5.49
N GLU A 73 -5.78 -5.26 -6.31
CA GLU A 73 -4.50 -5.83 -5.84
C GLU A 73 -3.58 -4.73 -5.30
N VAL A 74 -3.64 -3.53 -5.87
CA VAL A 74 -2.91 -2.39 -5.32
C VAL A 74 -3.48 -2.02 -3.95
N ILE A 75 -4.80 -1.93 -3.81
CA ILE A 75 -5.45 -1.68 -2.51
C ILE A 75 -5.05 -2.74 -1.47
N SER A 76 -4.96 -4.02 -1.86
CA SER A 76 -4.57 -5.10 -0.94
C SER A 76 -3.20 -4.87 -0.30
N LYS A 77 -2.26 -4.23 -1.01
CA LYS A 77 -0.92 -3.90 -0.47
C LYS A 77 -0.94 -2.93 0.71
N LEU A 78 -2.02 -2.18 0.90
CA LEU A 78 -2.24 -1.31 2.05
C LEU A 78 -3.22 -1.89 3.07
N THR A 79 -3.99 -2.91 2.70
CA THR A 79 -5.06 -3.46 3.52
C THR A 79 -4.75 -4.89 3.93
N SER A 80 -5.23 -5.88 3.20
CA SER A 80 -5.17 -7.29 3.57
C SER A 80 -3.75 -7.84 3.59
N ASP A 81 -2.90 -7.51 2.62
CA ASP A 81 -1.50 -7.97 2.60
C ASP A 81 -0.71 -7.34 3.75
N ALA A 82 -0.97 -6.07 4.06
CA ALA A 82 -0.35 -5.39 5.20
C ALA A 82 -0.77 -6.04 6.53
N ALA A 83 -2.07 -6.29 6.73
CA ALA A 83 -2.57 -6.96 7.91
C ALA A 83 -1.99 -8.38 8.07
N GLU A 84 -1.88 -9.14 6.97
CA GLU A 84 -1.32 -10.48 7.00
C GLU A 84 0.19 -10.47 7.32
N ILE A 85 0.96 -9.50 6.80
CA ILE A 85 2.38 -9.32 7.14
C ILE A 85 2.57 -8.92 8.60
N LEU A 86 1.65 -8.12 9.14
CA LEU A 86 1.65 -7.72 10.56
C LEU A 86 1.11 -8.82 11.51
N GLY A 87 0.56 -9.92 10.98
CA GLY A 87 -0.04 -10.99 11.78
C GLY A 87 -1.39 -10.62 12.41
N ILE A 88 -2.11 -9.65 11.84
CA ILE A 88 -3.41 -9.19 12.33
C ILE A 88 -4.53 -9.90 11.57
N SER A 89 -5.32 -10.72 12.26
CA SER A 89 -6.29 -11.62 11.62
C SER A 89 -7.66 -10.98 11.33
N ASN A 90 -7.99 -9.87 11.97
CA ASN A 90 -9.31 -9.23 11.91
C ASN A 90 -9.26 -7.80 11.34
N LEU A 91 -8.28 -7.48 10.49
CA LEU A 91 -8.11 -6.18 9.85
C LEU A 91 -7.78 -6.33 8.35
N GLY A 92 -8.01 -5.27 7.57
CA GLY A 92 -7.59 -5.20 6.17
C GLY A 92 -8.56 -5.82 5.16
N ARG A 93 -9.73 -6.32 5.60
CA ARG A 93 -10.80 -6.84 4.74
C ARG A 93 -12.17 -6.39 5.24
N ILE A 94 -13.13 -6.31 4.32
CA ILE A 94 -14.55 -6.08 4.63
C ILE A 94 -15.23 -7.44 4.68
N GLU A 95 -15.15 -8.11 5.83
CA GLU A 95 -15.69 -9.44 6.05
C GLU A 95 -16.32 -9.55 7.45
N LYS A 96 -17.25 -10.49 7.63
CA LYS A 96 -17.87 -10.73 8.94
C LYS A 96 -16.82 -11.16 9.97
N GLY A 97 -16.79 -10.51 11.13
CA GLY A 97 -15.83 -10.78 12.20
C GLY A 97 -14.56 -9.91 12.15
N PHE A 98 -14.40 -9.05 11.14
CA PHE A 98 -13.32 -8.07 11.06
C PHE A 98 -13.70 -6.77 11.79
N LEU A 99 -12.69 -6.01 12.22
CA LEU A 99 -12.89 -4.68 12.78
C LEU A 99 -13.54 -3.76 11.73
N PRO A 100 -14.57 -2.98 12.08
CA PRO A 100 -15.24 -2.09 11.14
C PRO A 100 -14.38 -0.84 10.88
N SER A 101 -13.32 -1.00 10.09
CA SER A 101 -12.41 0.06 9.67
C SER A 101 -12.45 0.19 8.14
N MET A 102 -13.09 1.25 7.64
CA MET A 102 -13.41 1.41 6.23
C MET A 102 -13.42 2.88 5.81
N ILE A 103 -13.18 3.13 4.53
CA ILE A 103 -13.16 4.47 3.94
C ILE A 103 -14.12 4.48 2.77
N LEU A 104 -15.08 5.41 2.80
CA LEU A 104 -15.91 5.75 1.66
C LEU A 104 -15.22 6.89 0.90
N TRP A 105 -15.00 6.70 -0.39
CA TRP A 105 -14.47 7.71 -1.30
C TRP A 105 -15.59 8.26 -2.18
N ASN A 106 -15.43 9.49 -2.68
CA ASN A 106 -16.37 10.11 -3.60
C ASN A 106 -16.32 9.50 -5.02
N ASP A 107 -15.22 8.84 -5.37
CA ASP A 107 -14.99 8.12 -6.62
C ASP A 107 -13.78 7.16 -6.41
N ASP A 108 -13.11 6.72 -7.46
CA ASP A 108 -11.92 5.87 -7.42
C ASP A 108 -10.78 6.46 -6.56
N PRO A 109 -10.27 5.73 -5.54
CA PRO A 109 -9.20 6.22 -4.65
C PRO A 109 -7.87 6.53 -5.37
N PHE A 110 -7.66 6.05 -6.60
CA PHE A 110 -6.48 6.36 -7.41
C PHE A 110 -6.66 7.60 -8.31
N SER A 111 -7.86 8.17 -8.38
CA SER A 111 -8.11 9.41 -9.12
C SER A 111 -7.60 10.63 -8.35
N LEU A 112 -6.92 11.55 -9.06
CA LEU A 112 -6.27 12.73 -8.47
C LEU A 112 -7.24 13.69 -7.76
N THR A 113 -8.51 13.68 -8.15
CA THR A 113 -9.55 14.55 -7.58
C THR A 113 -10.36 13.86 -6.49
N SER A 114 -10.11 12.57 -6.27
CA SER A 114 -10.87 11.79 -5.29
C SER A 114 -10.37 12.05 -3.88
N HIS A 115 -11.30 12.00 -2.94
CA HIS A 115 -11.06 12.21 -1.52
C HIS A 115 -12.02 11.35 -0.70
N PRO A 116 -11.63 10.99 0.54
CA PRO A 116 -12.53 10.35 1.48
C PRO A 116 -13.74 11.24 1.77
N ILE A 117 -14.95 10.69 1.72
CA ILE A 117 -16.17 11.32 2.22
C ILE A 117 -16.41 10.92 3.67
N THR A 118 -16.24 9.64 3.99
CA THR A 118 -16.46 9.12 5.35
C THR A 118 -15.34 8.16 5.72
N VAL A 119 -14.78 8.31 6.92
CA VAL A 119 -13.82 7.35 7.50
C VAL A 119 -14.43 6.77 8.76
N ILE A 120 -14.49 5.44 8.80
CA ILE A 120 -14.92 4.67 9.96
C ILE A 120 -13.67 3.97 10.50
N GLY A 121 -13.36 4.18 11.77
CA GLY A 121 -12.31 3.47 12.49
C GLY A 121 -12.93 2.69 13.64
N GLU A 122 -12.75 1.38 13.66
CA GLU A 122 -13.23 0.49 14.73
C GLU A 122 -14.72 0.70 15.07
N GLY A 123 -15.55 0.90 14.04
CA GLY A 123 -16.99 1.11 14.17
C GLY A 123 -17.43 2.54 14.51
N LYS A 124 -16.51 3.50 14.63
CA LYS A 124 -16.81 4.91 14.87
C LYS A 124 -16.51 5.75 13.64
N ILE A 125 -17.41 6.67 13.29
CA ILE A 125 -17.12 7.69 12.28
C ILE A 125 -16.10 8.65 12.88
N VAL A 126 -14.90 8.71 12.27
CA VAL A 126 -13.80 9.59 12.70
C VAL A 126 -13.61 10.78 11.76
N TYR A 127 -14.24 10.74 10.58
CA TYR A 127 -14.26 11.83 9.60
C TYR A 127 -15.51 11.73 8.73
N HIS A 128 -16.12 12.88 8.42
CA HIS A 128 -17.22 13.03 7.47
C HIS A 128 -17.19 14.43 6.86
N THR A 129 -17.46 14.56 5.56
CA THR A 129 -17.54 15.85 4.83
C THR A 129 -18.85 16.01 4.08
#